data_AF-A0A4Y5KXN7-F1
#
_entry.id   AF-A0A4Y5KXN7-F1
#
_cell.length_a   1.000
_cell.length_b   1.000
_cell.length_c   1.000
_cell.angle_alpha   90.00
_cell.angle_beta   90.00
_cell.angle_gamma   90.00
#
_symmetry.space_group_name_H-M   'P 1'
#
loop_
_entity.id
_entity.type
_entity.pdbx_description
1 polymer ?
#
loop_
_entity_poly.entity_id
_entity_poly.type
_entity_poly.pdbx_seq_one_letter_code
_entity_poly.pdbx_strand_id
1 'polypeptide(L)'
;MSDSTTRLINARLRGAVDGHNLQFRHPGGSLATLQSVYRTDWQGRIKLSDTLRRNLQRFSGAFSHTWWKGFHVKPANLSFYHPAPDGSPTAWSFPVSDATGGPDQNFAGLVDEDSSMFPNGAVRTISVWLRATEPCVIDFGMRTTGPGRTRLQVGTEWKRYSYTYAATADDAPRGVSIVLDRRATGNTDLKPDSRIHLWGVQVEEGREATSYIRTMPVPVGVTDYSVTNNVITLSQLPVPGAIIDGDALVRVPTTANLLPPNATQAERALARAAVTRPLPVDITALWDADRCPAALLPWLAWALSVDEWKAYWPEAEKRARVRAAIAIQRRKGTWGSVRDVVAAFGGSILIREWWEMQPPGAPHTFEAVMTIANQGGETATAKFVDDVIGEITRTKPVRSHFTFTQGMQASAGIGALAGAHGTTFRRIQLIGE
;
A
#
# COMPACT_ATOMS: atom_id res chain seq x y z
N MET A 1 8.69 -1.38 37.28
CA MET A 1 9.40 -0.08 37.27
C MET A 1 9.97 0.11 35.87
N SER A 2 9.30 0.90 35.01
CA SER A 2 9.79 1.17 33.66
C SER A 2 11.00 2.10 33.75
N ASP A 3 12.15 1.65 33.26
CA ASP A 3 13.37 2.45 33.17
C ASP A 3 13.11 3.68 32.28
N SER A 4 12.94 4.86 32.89
CA SER A 4 12.51 6.12 32.23
C SER A 4 13.54 6.73 31.27
N THR A 5 14.61 6.00 31.00
CA THR A 5 15.84 6.43 30.32
C THR A 5 15.94 5.87 28.91
N THR A 6 15.14 4.85 28.60
CA THR A 6 15.12 4.17 27.30
C THR A 6 13.79 4.45 26.62
N ARG A 7 13.82 5.03 25.42
CA ARG A 7 12.61 5.27 24.61
C ARG A 7 12.69 4.43 23.33
N LEU A 8 11.61 3.76 23.00
CA LEU A 8 11.45 3.13 21.69
C LEU A 8 11.16 4.24 20.69
N ILE A 9 12.02 4.38 19.69
CA ILE A 9 11.87 5.36 18.62
C ILE A 9 11.80 4.59 17.31
N ASN A 10 10.70 4.77 16.59
CA ASN A 10 10.63 4.42 15.17
C ASN A 10 11.26 5.56 14.38
N ALA A 11 12.20 5.23 13.50
CA ALA A 11 12.71 6.22 12.57
C ALA A 11 12.96 5.61 11.19
N ARG A 12 12.65 6.42 10.18
CA ARG A 12 12.99 6.11 8.79
C ARG A 12 14.51 6.04 8.67
N LEU A 13 15.00 4.96 8.11
CA LEU A 13 16.42 4.80 7.85
C LEU A 13 16.78 5.70 6.64
N ARG A 14 17.57 6.75 6.88
CA ARG A 14 17.92 7.74 5.84
C ARG A 14 18.60 7.03 4.66
N GLY A 15 18.15 7.33 3.43
CA GLY A 15 18.74 6.81 2.19
C GLY A 15 17.98 5.66 1.53
N ALA A 16 16.92 5.12 2.14
CA ALA A 16 16.23 3.93 1.65
C ALA A 16 15.13 4.18 0.60
N VAL A 17 15.03 5.40 0.07
CA VAL A 17 13.89 5.83 -0.78
C VAL A 17 14.18 5.68 -2.27
N ASP A 18 15.46 5.61 -2.65
CA ASP A 18 15.91 5.61 -4.03
C ASP A 18 16.21 4.20 -4.57
N GLY A 19 16.14 3.16 -3.73
CA GLY A 19 16.41 1.78 -4.15
C GLY A 19 17.85 1.52 -4.57
N HIS A 20 18.79 2.43 -4.25
CA HIS A 20 20.21 2.32 -4.62
C HIS A 20 21.12 1.97 -3.44
N ASN A 21 20.68 2.21 -2.22
CA ASN A 21 21.47 1.95 -1.02
C ASN A 21 21.09 0.61 -0.38
N LEU A 22 22.09 -0.18 0.02
CA LEU A 22 21.91 -1.40 0.83
C LEU A 22 22.24 -1.19 2.30
N GLN A 23 23.02 -0.14 2.60
CA GLN A 23 23.55 0.11 3.92
C GLN A 23 22.91 1.34 4.55
N PHE A 24 22.46 1.18 5.79
CA PHE A 24 21.75 2.22 6.52
C PHE A 24 22.20 2.29 7.97
N ARG A 25 22.01 3.45 8.57
CA ARG A 25 22.17 3.64 10.02
C ARG A 25 20.86 4.15 10.60
N HIS A 26 20.52 3.66 11.79
CA HIS A 26 19.42 4.25 12.55
C HIS A 26 19.79 5.71 12.92
N PRO A 27 18.89 6.69 12.75
CA PRO A 27 19.18 8.10 13.05
C PRO A 27 19.68 8.38 14.47
N GLY A 28 19.32 7.52 15.43
CA GLY A 28 19.82 7.60 16.81
C GLY A 28 21.31 7.24 17.00
N GLY A 29 22.02 6.82 15.93
CA GLY A 29 23.47 6.60 15.97
C GLY A 29 23.89 5.59 17.04
N SER A 30 25.06 5.81 17.66
CA SER A 30 25.62 4.93 18.72
C SER A 30 24.75 4.78 19.97
N LEU A 31 23.78 5.68 20.16
CA LEU A 31 22.85 5.66 21.31
C LEU A 31 21.62 4.77 21.05
N ALA A 32 21.44 4.32 19.82
CA ALA A 32 20.33 3.47 19.40
C ALA A 32 20.76 2.01 19.35
N THR A 33 20.00 1.15 20.03
CA THR A 33 20.06 -0.29 19.87
C THR A 33 18.88 -0.73 19.00
N LEU A 34 19.16 -1.08 17.75
CA LEU A 34 18.16 -1.56 16.80
C LEU A 34 17.41 -2.78 17.36
N GLN A 35 16.08 -2.77 17.27
CA GLN A 35 15.21 -3.86 17.69
C GLN A 35 14.65 -4.62 16.49
N SER A 36 14.23 -3.89 15.46
CA SER A 36 13.62 -4.47 14.27
C SER A 36 13.74 -3.52 13.09
N VAL A 37 13.77 -4.10 11.89
CA VAL A 37 13.72 -3.38 10.62
C VAL A 37 12.44 -3.76 9.90
N TYR A 38 11.82 -2.79 9.25
CA TYR A 38 10.59 -2.96 8.49
C TYR A 38 10.77 -2.43 7.08
N ARG A 39 10.06 -3.07 6.15
CA ARG A 39 9.85 -2.59 4.79
C ARG A 39 8.38 -2.29 4.63
N THR A 40 8.06 -1.08 4.22
CA THR A 40 6.70 -0.69 3.84
C THR A 40 6.64 -0.56 2.32
N ASP A 41 5.81 -1.38 1.69
CA ASP A 41 5.51 -1.37 0.27
C ASP A 41 4.00 -1.61 0.04
N TRP A 42 3.60 -2.04 -1.15
CA TRP A 42 2.20 -2.38 -1.48
C TRP A 42 1.63 -3.51 -0.59
N GLN A 43 2.48 -4.27 0.11
CA GLN A 43 2.08 -5.30 1.08
C GLN A 43 1.82 -4.73 2.49
N GLY A 44 1.96 -3.41 2.67
CA GLY A 44 1.93 -2.76 3.97
C GLY A 44 3.29 -2.83 4.67
N ARG A 45 3.29 -2.58 5.98
CA ARG A 45 4.51 -2.57 6.81
C ARG A 45 4.87 -3.99 7.22
N ILE A 46 5.88 -4.57 6.58
CA ILE A 46 6.38 -5.92 6.83
C ILE A 46 7.65 -5.87 7.66
N LYS A 47 7.73 -6.69 8.71
CA LYS A 47 8.96 -6.89 9.49
C LYS A 47 9.96 -7.72 8.68
N LEU A 48 11.18 -7.21 8.54
CA LEU A 48 12.32 -7.94 7.97
C LEU A 48 13.02 -8.77 9.05
N SER A 49 13.70 -9.84 8.64
CA SER A 49 14.41 -10.76 9.53
C SER A 49 15.92 -10.65 9.39
N ASP A 50 16.60 -10.55 10.51
CA ASP A 50 18.06 -10.68 10.65
C ASP A 50 18.52 -12.13 10.87
N THR A 51 17.56 -13.04 11.10
CA THR A 51 17.80 -14.48 11.17
C THR A 51 17.37 -15.18 9.90
N LEU A 52 17.95 -16.36 9.65
CA LEU A 52 17.66 -17.17 8.47
C LEU A 52 16.22 -17.70 8.50
N ARG A 53 15.41 -17.30 7.53
CA ARG A 53 14.05 -17.82 7.32
C ARG A 53 14.04 -18.78 6.14
N ARG A 54 13.30 -19.88 6.24
CA ARG A 54 13.21 -20.89 5.17
C ARG A 54 11.75 -21.18 4.85
N ASN A 55 11.41 -21.13 3.56
CA ASN A 55 10.18 -21.74 3.08
C ASN A 55 10.44 -23.22 2.81
N LEU A 56 9.83 -24.08 3.61
CA LEU A 56 9.95 -25.54 3.50
C LEU A 56 9.12 -26.12 2.35
N GLN A 57 8.10 -25.37 1.87
CA GLN A 57 7.29 -25.77 0.73
C GLN A 57 8.15 -25.82 -0.51
N ARG A 58 8.13 -26.94 -1.24
CA ARG A 58 8.76 -27.05 -2.57
C ARG A 58 7.82 -26.55 -3.64
N PHE A 59 8.37 -26.00 -4.71
CA PHE A 59 7.58 -25.50 -5.84
C PHE A 59 6.45 -24.54 -5.41
N SER A 60 6.75 -23.63 -4.46
CA SER A 60 5.77 -22.78 -3.77
C SER A 60 4.91 -21.88 -4.68
N GLY A 61 5.37 -21.64 -5.91
CA GLY A 61 4.66 -20.84 -6.92
C GLY A 61 4.43 -21.59 -8.25
N ALA A 62 4.61 -22.91 -8.29
CA ALA A 62 4.48 -23.72 -9.51
C ALA A 62 3.41 -24.81 -9.34
N PHE A 63 2.15 -24.41 -9.23
CA PHE A 63 1.03 -25.30 -8.88
C PHE A 63 0.66 -26.32 -9.98
N SER A 64 1.11 -26.13 -11.22
CA SER A 64 0.98 -27.16 -12.26
C SER A 64 1.92 -28.35 -12.04
N HIS A 65 3.01 -28.18 -11.28
CA HIS A 65 4.02 -29.22 -11.08
C HIS A 65 3.39 -30.49 -10.45
N THR A 66 3.95 -31.65 -10.77
CA THR A 66 3.45 -32.97 -10.32
C THR A 66 3.51 -33.16 -8.79
N TRP A 67 4.33 -32.35 -8.12
CA TRP A 67 4.39 -32.27 -6.65
C TRP A 67 3.06 -31.80 -6.05
N TRP A 68 2.39 -30.87 -6.72
CA TRP A 68 1.05 -30.43 -6.35
C TRP A 68 0.02 -31.40 -6.93
N LYS A 69 -0.57 -32.21 -6.06
CA LYS A 69 -1.65 -33.14 -6.40
C LYS A 69 -3.03 -32.50 -6.23
N GLY A 70 -4.05 -33.20 -6.68
CA GLY A 70 -5.45 -32.80 -6.51
C GLY A 70 -6.04 -33.26 -5.19
N PHE A 71 -6.87 -32.42 -4.55
CA PHE A 71 -7.77 -32.91 -3.51
C PHE A 71 -8.99 -33.55 -4.16
N HIS A 72 -9.05 -34.89 -4.16
CA HIS A 72 -9.91 -35.73 -5.02
C HIS A 72 -9.64 -35.54 -6.52
N VAL A 73 -9.67 -34.31 -7.03
CA VAL A 73 -9.38 -33.94 -8.41
C VAL A 73 -8.50 -32.68 -8.40
N LYS A 74 -7.47 -32.67 -9.25
CA LYS A 74 -6.66 -31.46 -9.48
C LYS A 74 -7.46 -30.58 -10.45
N PRO A 75 -7.61 -29.27 -10.20
CA PRO A 75 -8.43 -28.43 -11.07
C PRO A 75 -7.96 -28.51 -12.53
N ALA A 76 -8.88 -28.87 -13.43
CA ALA A 76 -8.58 -29.16 -14.84
C ALA A 76 -8.14 -27.88 -15.61
N ASN A 77 -8.74 -26.75 -15.27
CA ASN A 77 -8.51 -25.42 -15.84
C ASN A 77 -7.64 -24.55 -14.92
N LEU A 78 -6.68 -25.18 -14.24
CA LEU A 78 -5.63 -24.51 -13.47
C LEU A 78 -4.68 -23.77 -14.41
N SER A 79 -4.84 -22.44 -14.50
CA SER A 79 -4.08 -21.59 -15.42
C SER A 79 -3.12 -20.66 -14.67
N PHE A 80 -1.99 -20.39 -15.32
CA PHE A 80 -0.97 -19.42 -14.89
C PHE A 80 -1.21 -18.04 -15.53
N TYR A 81 -0.32 -17.08 -15.30
CA TYR A 81 -0.36 -15.71 -15.85
C TYR A 81 -1.49 -14.82 -15.33
N HIS A 82 -1.93 -15.03 -14.09
CA HIS A 82 -2.86 -14.12 -13.44
C HIS A 82 -2.13 -13.02 -12.67
N PRO A 83 -2.70 -11.82 -12.51
CA PRO A 83 -2.12 -10.75 -11.70
C PRO A 83 -1.97 -11.18 -10.23
N ALA A 84 -0.72 -11.27 -9.77
CA ALA A 84 -0.36 -11.56 -8.40
C ALA A 84 -0.45 -10.32 -7.52
N PRO A 85 -0.40 -10.47 -6.18
CA PRO A 85 -0.43 -9.33 -5.27
C PRO A 85 0.71 -8.33 -5.56
N ASP A 86 1.87 -8.83 -6.00
CA ASP A 86 3.05 -8.02 -6.34
C ASP A 86 3.01 -7.33 -7.70
N GLY A 87 1.86 -7.40 -8.38
CA GLY A 87 1.66 -6.86 -9.72
C GLY A 87 2.25 -7.72 -10.84
N SER A 88 3.04 -8.76 -10.52
CA SER A 88 3.59 -9.67 -11.52
C SER A 88 2.53 -10.63 -12.06
N PRO A 89 2.66 -11.14 -13.29
CA PRO A 89 1.72 -12.13 -13.83
C PRO A 89 2.10 -13.54 -13.37
N THR A 90 2.22 -13.76 -12.06
CA THR A 90 2.70 -15.04 -11.49
C THR A 90 1.67 -15.74 -10.60
N ALA A 91 0.44 -15.23 -10.52
CA ALA A 91 -0.63 -15.94 -9.83
C ALA A 91 -1.22 -17.05 -10.70
N TRP A 92 -1.77 -18.03 -10.00
CA TRP A 92 -2.51 -19.12 -10.58
C TRP A 92 -3.98 -18.97 -10.27
N SER A 93 -4.84 -19.54 -11.10
CA SER A 93 -6.25 -19.62 -10.77
C SER A 93 -6.93 -20.82 -11.40
N PHE A 94 -8.05 -21.22 -10.80
CA PHE A 94 -8.96 -22.21 -11.37
C PHE A 94 -10.41 -21.76 -11.13
N PRO A 95 -11.34 -22.12 -12.03
CA PRO A 95 -12.76 -21.80 -11.87
C PRO A 95 -13.45 -22.73 -10.87
N VAL A 96 -14.54 -22.28 -10.27
CA VAL A 96 -15.38 -23.07 -9.35
C VAL A 96 -15.95 -24.31 -10.05
N SER A 97 -16.20 -24.24 -11.37
CA SER A 97 -16.66 -25.39 -12.18
C SER A 97 -15.72 -26.60 -12.16
N ASP A 98 -14.45 -26.42 -11.78
CA ASP A 98 -13.49 -27.52 -11.70
C ASP A 98 -13.69 -28.39 -10.44
N ALA A 99 -14.55 -27.97 -9.51
CA ALA A 99 -14.87 -28.71 -8.29
C ALA A 99 -15.76 -29.92 -8.55
N THR A 100 -15.23 -30.90 -9.29
CA THR A 100 -15.90 -32.14 -9.69
C THR A 100 -15.39 -33.38 -8.95
N GLY A 101 -14.49 -33.23 -7.97
CA GLY A 101 -13.97 -34.33 -7.18
C GLY A 101 -14.84 -34.73 -5.99
N GLY A 102 -14.63 -35.96 -5.51
CA GLY A 102 -15.21 -36.49 -4.27
C GLY A 102 -16.59 -37.14 -4.43
N PRO A 103 -17.17 -37.64 -3.33
CA PRO A 103 -18.43 -38.40 -3.33
C PRO A 103 -19.64 -37.66 -3.93
N ASP A 104 -19.61 -36.32 -3.91
CA ASP A 104 -20.68 -35.44 -4.40
C ASP A 104 -20.27 -34.54 -5.58
N GLN A 105 -19.10 -34.82 -6.19
CA GLN A 105 -18.55 -34.03 -7.30
C GLN A 105 -18.56 -32.53 -6.97
N ASN A 106 -18.03 -32.16 -5.80
CA ASN A 106 -18.09 -30.82 -5.23
C ASN A 106 -16.75 -30.28 -4.75
N PHE A 107 -15.69 -31.08 -4.82
CA PHE A 107 -14.38 -30.71 -4.34
C PHE A 107 -13.40 -30.50 -5.49
N ALA A 108 -12.62 -29.43 -5.43
CA ALA A 108 -11.34 -29.35 -6.12
C ALA A 108 -10.35 -28.62 -5.25
N GLY A 109 -9.08 -28.91 -5.43
CA GLY A 109 -8.06 -28.27 -4.63
C GLY A 109 -6.68 -28.75 -4.97
N LEU A 110 -5.72 -28.07 -4.35
CA LEU A 110 -4.31 -28.37 -4.46
C LEU A 110 -3.83 -28.91 -3.12
N VAL A 111 -3.13 -30.03 -3.17
CA VAL A 111 -2.51 -30.64 -1.99
C VAL A 111 -1.07 -31.00 -2.27
N ASP A 112 -0.26 -30.82 -1.24
CA ASP A 112 1.04 -31.46 -1.12
C ASP A 112 0.90 -32.64 -0.15
N GLU A 113 1.63 -33.71 -0.40
CA GLU A 113 1.69 -34.91 0.45
C GLU A 113 3.07 -35.09 1.10
N ASP A 114 3.96 -34.09 0.97
CA ASP A 114 5.25 -34.09 1.65
C ASP A 114 5.09 -33.91 3.16
N SER A 115 5.03 -35.05 3.83
CA SER A 115 4.96 -35.13 5.29
C SER A 115 6.26 -34.72 5.98
N SER A 116 7.40 -34.62 5.27
CA SER A 116 8.68 -34.23 5.87
C SER A 116 8.68 -32.80 6.41
N MET A 117 7.82 -31.94 5.86
CA MET A 117 7.61 -30.58 6.35
C MET A 117 6.91 -30.54 7.72
N PHE A 118 6.18 -31.58 8.09
CA PHE A 118 5.34 -31.62 9.29
C PHE A 118 5.71 -32.81 10.19
N PRO A 119 6.90 -32.82 10.82
CA PRO A 119 7.26 -33.87 11.77
C PRO A 119 6.36 -33.85 13.02
N ASN A 120 6.27 -34.99 13.72
CA ASN A 120 5.42 -35.11 14.90
C ASN A 120 5.84 -34.13 16.00
N GLY A 121 4.90 -33.41 16.60
CA GLY A 121 5.10 -32.36 17.58
C GLY A 121 5.59 -31.02 17.01
N ALA A 122 5.91 -30.93 15.72
CA ALA A 122 6.45 -29.71 15.15
C ALA A 122 5.37 -28.66 14.90
N VAL A 123 5.62 -27.45 15.39
CA VAL A 123 4.77 -26.29 15.14
C VAL A 123 5.18 -25.65 13.81
N ARG A 124 4.26 -25.65 12.85
CA ARG A 124 4.45 -25.07 11.51
C ARG A 124 3.41 -24.00 11.25
N THR A 125 3.82 -22.95 10.56
CA THR A 125 2.92 -21.94 10.01
C THR A 125 2.85 -22.09 8.51
N ILE A 126 1.65 -22.36 7.99
CA ILE A 126 1.34 -22.41 6.56
C ILE A 126 0.73 -21.08 6.17
N SER A 127 1.17 -20.48 5.08
CA SER A 127 0.57 -19.25 4.54
C SER A 127 0.42 -19.29 3.04
N VAL A 128 -0.58 -18.58 2.53
CA VAL A 128 -0.87 -18.47 1.09
C VAL A 128 -1.57 -17.14 0.84
N TRP A 129 -1.35 -16.56 -0.34
CA TRP A 129 -2.16 -15.45 -0.81
C TRP A 129 -3.36 -15.99 -1.57
N LEU A 130 -4.55 -15.48 -1.24
CA LEU A 130 -5.79 -15.82 -1.91
C LEU A 130 -6.57 -14.55 -2.25
N ARG A 131 -7.26 -14.60 -3.39
CA ARG A 131 -8.39 -13.74 -3.74
C ARG A 131 -9.38 -14.56 -4.56
N ALA A 132 -10.62 -14.14 -4.60
CA ALA A 132 -11.63 -14.76 -5.45
C ALA A 132 -12.32 -13.72 -6.34
N THR A 133 -12.94 -14.15 -7.44
CA THR A 133 -13.77 -13.25 -8.25
C THR A 133 -14.99 -12.77 -7.47
N GLU A 134 -15.55 -13.64 -6.64
CA GLU A 134 -16.68 -13.36 -5.74
C GLU A 134 -16.33 -13.88 -4.34
N PRO A 135 -16.79 -13.23 -3.25
CA PRO A 135 -16.51 -13.70 -1.91
C PRO A 135 -16.90 -15.16 -1.71
N CYS A 136 -15.98 -15.95 -1.18
CA CYS A 136 -16.13 -17.38 -1.06
C CYS A 136 -15.44 -17.93 0.19
N VAL A 137 -15.57 -19.24 0.38
CA VAL A 137 -15.03 -19.99 1.47
C VAL A 137 -14.05 -21.04 0.94
N ILE A 138 -12.84 -21.05 1.50
CA ILE A 138 -11.78 -22.01 1.14
C ILE A 138 -11.32 -22.73 2.41
N ASP A 139 -11.30 -24.07 2.37
CA ASP A 139 -10.70 -24.87 3.43
C ASP A 139 -9.18 -24.93 3.20
N PHE A 140 -8.42 -24.42 4.17
CA PHE A 140 -6.98 -24.22 4.07
C PHE A 140 -6.28 -24.74 5.32
N GLY A 141 -5.08 -25.29 5.14
CA GLY A 141 -4.21 -25.66 6.24
C GLY A 141 -3.49 -26.97 5.97
N MET A 142 -3.23 -27.72 7.02
CA MET A 142 -2.58 -29.01 6.93
C MET A 142 -3.53 -30.03 6.27
N ARG A 143 -3.03 -30.71 5.24
CA ARG A 143 -3.63 -31.94 4.74
C ARG A 143 -3.63 -32.91 5.92
N THR A 144 -4.82 -33.27 6.40
CA THR A 144 -5.07 -34.33 7.39
C THR A 144 -6.48 -34.87 7.14
N THR A 145 -6.83 -35.97 7.82
CA THR A 145 -8.21 -36.44 7.95
C THR A 145 -8.96 -35.78 9.11
N GLY A 146 -8.24 -35.12 10.03
CA GLY A 146 -8.76 -34.49 11.25
C GLY A 146 -8.83 -32.94 11.19
N PRO A 147 -8.66 -32.25 12.32
CA PRO A 147 -8.86 -30.80 12.46
C PRO A 147 -7.74 -29.94 11.85
N GLY A 148 -6.84 -30.51 11.05
CA GLY A 148 -5.68 -29.81 10.49
C GLY A 148 -6.02 -28.71 9.48
N ARG A 149 -7.30 -28.43 9.20
CA ARG A 149 -7.75 -27.39 8.27
C ARG A 149 -8.62 -26.38 8.98
N THR A 150 -8.51 -25.13 8.54
CA THR A 150 -9.40 -24.03 8.90
C THR A 150 -10.18 -23.57 7.68
N ARG A 151 -11.36 -23.02 7.94
CA ARG A 151 -12.21 -22.43 6.92
C ARG A 151 -11.92 -20.94 6.79
N LEU A 152 -11.51 -20.49 5.62
CA LEU A 152 -11.15 -19.10 5.35
C LEU A 152 -12.25 -18.39 4.57
N GLN A 153 -12.59 -17.18 5.00
CA GLN A 153 -13.40 -16.24 4.22
C GLN A 153 -12.48 -15.47 3.27
N VAL A 154 -12.60 -15.75 1.98
CA VAL A 154 -11.77 -15.15 0.91
C VAL A 154 -12.59 -14.10 0.18
N GLY A 155 -12.12 -12.85 0.22
CA GLY A 155 -12.73 -11.74 -0.51
C GLY A 155 -12.18 -11.55 -1.92
N THR A 156 -12.54 -10.41 -2.52
CA THR A 156 -12.14 -10.03 -3.88
C THR A 156 -10.75 -9.39 -3.97
N GLU A 157 -10.22 -8.94 -2.84
CA GLU A 157 -8.87 -8.39 -2.73
C GLU A 157 -7.85 -9.47 -2.36
N TRP A 158 -6.60 -9.29 -2.80
CA TRP A 158 -5.50 -10.13 -2.38
C TRP A 158 -5.26 -9.98 -0.88
N LYS A 159 -5.42 -11.08 -0.16
CA LYS A 159 -5.06 -11.15 1.26
C LYS A 159 -4.21 -12.38 1.51
N ARG A 160 -3.23 -12.20 2.40
CA ARG A 160 -2.44 -13.32 2.91
C ARG A 160 -3.17 -13.95 4.08
N TYR A 161 -3.37 -15.26 3.99
CA TYR A 161 -3.92 -16.06 5.06
C TYR A 161 -2.80 -16.94 5.64
N SER A 162 -2.85 -17.15 6.94
CA SER A 162 -1.89 -18.01 7.65
C SER A 162 -2.62 -18.90 8.64
N TYR A 163 -2.14 -20.13 8.78
CA TYR A 163 -2.64 -21.11 9.71
C TYR A 163 -1.47 -21.79 10.41
N THR A 164 -1.47 -21.76 11.74
CA THR A 164 -0.44 -22.39 12.56
C THR A 164 -1.00 -23.68 13.15
N TYR A 165 -0.25 -24.78 13.02
CA TYR A 165 -0.66 -26.07 13.55
C TYR A 165 0.53 -26.86 14.10
N ALA A 166 0.27 -27.67 15.11
CA ALA A 166 1.24 -28.61 15.68
C ALA A 166 0.84 -30.02 15.23
N ALA A 167 1.60 -30.61 14.31
CA ALA A 167 1.27 -31.93 13.77
C ALA A 167 1.42 -33.02 14.84
N THR A 168 0.47 -33.94 14.91
CA THR A 168 0.44 -35.08 15.83
C THR A 168 0.52 -36.40 15.05
N ALA A 169 0.88 -37.49 15.73
CA ALA A 169 1.03 -38.83 15.14
C ALA A 169 -0.20 -39.25 14.31
N ASP A 170 -1.40 -38.84 14.74
CA ASP A 170 -2.68 -39.22 14.13
C ASP A 170 -3.05 -38.39 12.89
N ASP A 171 -2.30 -37.33 12.56
CA ASP A 171 -2.60 -36.42 11.45
C ASP A 171 -2.21 -36.93 10.05
N ALA A 172 -1.97 -38.23 9.87
CA ALA A 172 -1.58 -38.78 8.56
C ALA A 172 -2.77 -38.83 7.57
N PRO A 173 -2.58 -38.54 6.27
CA PRO A 173 -1.35 -38.05 5.62
C PRO A 173 -1.15 -36.54 5.82
N ARG A 174 0.10 -36.09 5.99
CA ARG A 174 0.46 -34.69 6.27
C ARG A 174 0.98 -33.95 5.04
N GLY A 175 0.69 -32.65 4.96
CA GLY A 175 1.14 -31.77 3.89
C GLY A 175 0.35 -30.46 3.87
N VAL A 176 0.42 -29.67 2.80
CA VAL A 176 -0.38 -28.46 2.64
C VAL A 176 -1.65 -28.77 1.86
N SER A 177 -2.75 -28.10 2.18
CA SER A 177 -3.98 -28.21 1.41
C SER A 177 -4.71 -26.89 1.26
N ILE A 178 -5.22 -26.67 0.05
CA ILE A 178 -6.08 -25.56 -0.35
C ILE A 178 -7.25 -26.20 -1.10
N VAL A 179 -8.45 -26.17 -0.52
CA VAL A 179 -9.60 -26.93 -1.02
C VAL A 179 -10.81 -26.02 -1.13
N LEU A 180 -11.43 -26.05 -2.31
CA LEU A 180 -12.75 -25.52 -2.56
C LEU A 180 -13.78 -26.64 -2.43
N ASP A 181 -14.76 -26.44 -1.55
CA ASP A 181 -16.00 -27.19 -1.53
C ASP A 181 -17.12 -26.30 -2.06
N ARG A 182 -17.60 -26.56 -3.28
CA ARG A 182 -18.64 -25.72 -3.91
C ARG A 182 -19.99 -25.77 -3.19
N ARG A 183 -20.23 -26.74 -2.30
CA ARG A 183 -21.47 -26.88 -1.52
C ARG A 183 -21.33 -26.36 -0.08
N ALA A 184 -20.15 -25.94 0.33
CA ALA A 184 -19.96 -25.35 1.65
C ALA A 184 -20.82 -24.08 1.81
N THR A 185 -21.31 -23.84 3.02
CA THR A 185 -21.99 -22.59 3.37
C THR A 185 -21.09 -21.40 3.05
N GLY A 186 -21.57 -20.50 2.19
CA GLY A 186 -20.80 -19.37 1.64
C GLY A 186 -20.27 -19.58 0.21
N ASN A 187 -20.45 -20.77 -0.37
CA ASN A 187 -20.08 -21.08 -1.76
C ASN A 187 -21.27 -21.46 -2.66
N THR A 188 -22.46 -21.63 -2.09
CA THR A 188 -23.64 -22.20 -2.77
C THR A 188 -24.11 -21.42 -4.00
N ASP A 189 -23.89 -20.09 -4.00
CA ASP A 189 -24.35 -19.19 -5.05
C ASP A 189 -23.21 -18.75 -6.00
N LEU A 190 -22.01 -19.34 -5.86
CA LEU A 190 -20.89 -19.01 -6.72
C LEU A 190 -21.19 -19.42 -8.17
N LYS A 191 -20.97 -18.47 -9.08
CA LYS A 191 -21.10 -18.77 -10.51
C LYS A 191 -20.03 -19.78 -10.94
N PRO A 192 -20.33 -20.70 -11.88
CA PRO A 192 -19.37 -21.71 -12.34
C PRO A 192 -18.04 -21.13 -12.85
N ASP A 193 -18.07 -19.93 -13.44
CA ASP A 193 -16.93 -19.22 -14.00
C ASP A 193 -16.16 -18.37 -12.96
N SER A 194 -16.71 -18.21 -11.75
CA SER A 194 -16.01 -17.54 -10.64
C SER A 194 -14.70 -18.24 -10.36
N ARG A 195 -13.61 -17.48 -10.19
CA ARG A 195 -12.27 -18.04 -10.06
C ARG A 195 -11.72 -17.85 -8.67
N ILE A 196 -10.98 -18.86 -8.21
CA ILE A 196 -10.13 -18.78 -7.04
C ILE A 196 -8.72 -18.53 -7.53
N HIS A 197 -8.14 -17.41 -7.10
CA HIS A 197 -6.75 -17.07 -7.37
C HIS A 197 -5.89 -17.37 -6.16
N LEU A 198 -4.71 -17.93 -6.42
CA LEU A 198 -3.77 -18.35 -5.41
C LEU A 198 -2.34 -17.99 -5.82
N TRP A 199 -1.55 -17.57 -4.83
CA TRP A 199 -0.17 -17.18 -5.04
C TRP A 199 0.69 -17.48 -3.82
N GLY A 200 1.89 -17.99 -4.08
CA GLY A 200 2.97 -18.14 -3.12
C GLY A 200 2.61 -18.86 -1.81
N VAL A 201 2.61 -20.20 -1.83
CA VAL A 201 2.46 -21.00 -0.61
C VAL A 201 3.77 -21.05 0.16
N GLN A 202 3.70 -20.87 1.47
CA GLN A 202 4.87 -20.91 2.33
C GLN A 202 4.62 -21.70 3.60
N VAL A 203 5.55 -22.59 3.94
CA VAL A 203 5.56 -23.35 5.20
C VAL A 203 6.81 -22.97 5.97
N GLU A 204 6.62 -22.54 7.21
CA GLU A 204 7.70 -22.03 8.07
C GLU A 204 7.72 -22.72 9.43
N GLU A 205 8.88 -22.73 10.05
CA GLU A 205 9.03 -23.17 11.43
C GLU A 205 8.50 -22.10 12.39
N GLY A 206 7.80 -22.52 13.44
CA GLY A 206 7.27 -21.61 14.44
C GLY A 206 5.85 -21.12 14.13
N ARG A 207 5.48 -19.97 14.71
CA ARG A 207 4.10 -19.48 14.81
C ARG A 207 3.83 -18.19 14.02
N GLU A 208 4.81 -17.70 13.27
CA GLU A 208 4.72 -16.44 12.55
C GLU A 208 4.94 -16.67 11.06
N ALA A 209 4.05 -16.10 10.24
CA ALA A 209 4.25 -16.06 8.79
C ALA A 209 5.08 -14.81 8.44
N THR A 210 6.15 -15.01 7.69
CA THR A 210 7.09 -13.94 7.30
C THR A 210 7.01 -13.68 5.79
N SER A 211 7.72 -12.70 5.23
CA SER A 211 7.60 -12.39 3.78
C SER A 211 7.80 -13.61 2.87
N TYR A 212 7.07 -13.65 1.75
CA TYR A 212 7.07 -14.80 0.85
C TYR A 212 8.44 -15.03 0.19
N ILE A 213 8.94 -16.26 0.30
CA ILE A 213 10.16 -16.77 -0.33
C ILE A 213 9.74 -17.79 -1.39
N ARG A 214 10.00 -17.45 -2.66
CA ARG A 214 9.75 -18.40 -3.76
C ARG A 214 10.75 -19.54 -3.71
N THR A 215 10.26 -20.76 -3.82
CA THR A 215 11.07 -21.98 -3.88
C THR A 215 10.84 -22.75 -5.19
N MET A 216 11.86 -23.50 -5.57
CA MET A 216 11.82 -24.47 -6.67
C MET A 216 12.00 -25.87 -6.04
N PRO A 217 12.83 -26.84 -6.52
CA PRO A 217 12.85 -28.16 -5.91
C PRO A 217 13.48 -28.18 -4.51
N VAL A 218 14.29 -27.19 -4.16
CA VAL A 218 15.01 -27.11 -2.89
C VAL A 218 14.50 -25.91 -2.08
N PRO A 219 14.26 -26.08 -0.76
CA PRO A 219 13.99 -24.98 0.15
C PRO A 219 15.07 -23.89 0.07
N VAL A 220 14.65 -22.63 -0.01
CA VAL A 220 15.56 -21.48 -0.03
C VAL A 220 15.52 -20.79 1.32
N GLY A 221 16.71 -20.53 1.87
CA GLY A 221 16.89 -19.71 3.06
C GLY A 221 17.17 -18.26 2.69
N VAL A 222 16.48 -17.32 3.32
CA VAL A 222 16.67 -15.89 3.13
C VAL A 222 16.87 -15.23 4.49
N THR A 223 17.94 -14.45 4.61
CA THR A 223 18.12 -13.45 5.67
C THR A 223 17.92 -12.09 5.00
N ASP A 224 17.04 -11.24 5.52
CA ASP A 224 16.70 -9.97 4.84
C ASP A 224 17.74 -8.89 5.07
N TYR A 225 18.37 -8.88 6.24
CA TYR A 225 19.41 -7.92 6.60
C TYR A 225 20.40 -8.48 7.62
N SER A 226 21.56 -7.84 7.74
CA SER A 226 22.53 -8.09 8.81
C SER A 226 22.88 -6.79 9.49
N VAL A 227 23.32 -6.86 10.75
CA VAL A 227 23.71 -5.69 11.54
C VAL A 227 25.15 -5.87 12.01
N THR A 228 26.03 -4.98 11.57
CA THR A 228 27.43 -4.95 11.99
C THR A 228 27.81 -3.51 12.35
N ASN A 229 28.37 -3.28 13.54
CA ASN A 229 28.77 -1.93 13.99
C ASN A 229 27.68 -0.87 13.82
N ASN A 230 26.43 -1.26 14.14
CA ASN A 230 25.23 -0.42 14.01
C ASN A 230 24.96 0.08 12.57
N VAL A 231 25.46 -0.66 11.58
CA VAL A 231 25.10 -0.53 10.16
C VAL A 231 24.22 -1.70 9.80
N ILE A 232 23.03 -1.39 9.28
CA ILE A 232 22.09 -2.34 8.73
C ILE A 232 22.46 -2.53 7.27
N THR A 233 22.76 -3.76 6.86
CA THR A 233 23.01 -4.11 5.46
C THR A 233 21.90 -5.03 4.98
N LEU A 234 21.06 -4.54 4.07
CA LEU A 234 20.04 -5.36 3.42
C LEU A 234 20.71 -6.36 2.47
N SER A 235 20.15 -7.56 2.39
CA SER A 235 20.64 -8.61 1.49
C SER A 235 20.27 -8.37 0.03
N GLN A 236 19.25 -7.55 -0.23
CA GLN A 236 18.78 -7.18 -1.55
C GLN A 236 18.35 -5.71 -1.58
N LEU A 237 18.41 -5.09 -2.76
CA LEU A 237 17.97 -3.71 -2.93
C LEU A 237 16.46 -3.60 -2.68
N PRO A 238 15.99 -2.58 -1.94
CA PRO A 238 14.57 -2.31 -1.84
C PRO A 238 13.99 -2.04 -3.24
N VAL A 239 12.77 -2.53 -3.48
CA VAL A 239 12.03 -2.13 -4.69
C VAL A 239 11.86 -0.61 -4.71
N PRO A 240 11.94 0.05 -5.88
CA PRO A 240 11.77 1.50 -5.97
C PRO A 240 10.48 1.97 -5.31
N GLY A 241 10.58 2.95 -4.41
CA GLY A 241 9.44 3.48 -3.65
C GLY A 241 9.12 2.73 -2.34
N ALA A 242 9.76 1.61 -2.03
CA ALA A 242 9.68 1.00 -0.71
C ALA A 242 10.30 1.93 0.35
N ILE A 243 9.71 1.91 1.55
CA ILE A 243 10.23 2.64 2.71
C ILE A 243 10.86 1.63 3.66
N ILE A 244 12.12 1.86 4.05
CA ILE A 244 12.76 1.09 5.12
C ILE A 244 12.80 1.94 6.39
N ASP A 245 12.22 1.42 7.46
CA ASP A 245 12.20 2.01 8.80
C ASP A 245 12.74 1.02 9.83
N GLY A 246 13.27 1.53 10.93
CA GLY A 246 13.77 0.71 12.02
C GLY A 246 13.19 1.19 13.35
N ASP A 247 12.79 0.24 14.18
CA ASP A 247 12.50 0.50 15.59
C ASP A 247 13.80 0.30 16.37
N ALA A 248 14.19 1.29 17.16
CA ALA A 248 15.36 1.19 18.03
C ALA A 248 15.04 1.68 19.44
N LEU A 249 15.61 1.00 20.43
CA LEU A 249 15.69 1.52 21.78
C LEU A 249 16.80 2.55 21.82
N VAL A 250 16.43 3.81 21.99
CA VAL A 250 17.39 4.88 22.21
C VAL A 250 17.55 5.07 23.71
N ARG A 251 18.75 4.77 24.21
CA ARG A 251 19.12 5.20 25.55
C ARG A 251 19.40 6.68 25.47
N VAL A 252 18.48 7.48 26.00
CA VAL A 252 18.79 8.87 26.32
C VAL A 252 19.61 8.79 27.59
N PRO A 253 20.89 9.18 27.59
CA PRO A 253 21.67 9.17 28.81
C PRO A 253 20.92 10.03 29.83
N THR A 254 20.54 9.43 30.95
CA THR A 254 19.85 10.09 32.07
C THR A 254 20.82 11.07 32.65
N THR A 255 20.85 12.29 32.09
CA THR A 255 21.78 13.37 32.45
C THR A 255 23.16 12.81 32.68
N ALA A 256 23.99 12.78 31.62
CA ALA A 256 25.43 12.87 31.83
C ALA A 256 25.61 13.93 32.92
N ASN A 257 25.99 13.49 34.11
CA ASN A 257 26.19 14.38 35.23
C ASN A 257 27.42 15.17 34.77
N LEU A 258 27.21 16.32 34.14
CA LEU A 258 28.26 17.21 33.63
C LEU A 258 29.15 17.69 34.78
N LEU A 259 28.69 17.46 36.02
CA LEU A 259 29.45 17.70 37.22
C LEU A 259 30.59 16.68 37.38
N PRO A 260 31.77 17.15 37.80
CA PRO A 260 32.89 16.27 38.09
C PRO A 260 32.58 15.31 39.26
N PRO A 261 33.34 14.21 39.41
CA PRO A 261 33.07 13.16 40.42
C PRO A 261 33.06 13.66 41.87
N ASN A 262 33.74 14.78 42.15
CA ASN A 262 33.83 15.41 43.46
C ASN A 262 32.67 16.37 43.78
N ALA A 263 31.69 16.52 42.89
CA ALA A 263 30.58 17.44 43.12
C ALA A 263 29.74 17.06 44.33
N THR A 264 29.42 18.05 45.14
CA THR A 264 28.64 17.97 46.37
C THR A 264 27.17 17.65 46.10
N GLN A 265 26.43 17.27 47.15
CA GLN A 265 25.01 16.99 47.04
C GLN A 265 24.20 18.23 46.61
N ALA A 266 24.59 19.42 47.06
CA ALA A 266 23.94 20.69 46.70
C ALA A 266 24.14 21.02 45.21
N GLU A 267 25.36 20.85 44.68
CA GLU A 267 25.66 21.06 43.26
C GLU A 267 24.87 20.08 42.37
N ARG A 268 24.76 18.81 42.78
CA ARG A 268 23.93 17.83 42.09
C ARG A 268 22.45 18.18 42.13
N ALA A 269 21.95 18.70 43.25
CA ALA A 269 20.56 19.13 43.38
C ALA A 269 20.28 20.36 42.48
N LEU A 270 21.20 21.31 42.44
CA LEU A 270 21.11 22.49 41.56
C LEU A 270 21.15 22.11 40.09
N ALA A 271 22.06 21.23 39.68
CA ALA A 271 22.14 20.75 38.30
C ALA A 271 20.85 20.02 37.88
N ARG A 272 20.26 19.20 38.76
CA ARG A 272 18.96 18.56 38.50
C ARG A 272 17.85 19.59 38.32
N ALA A 273 17.81 20.64 39.15
CA ALA A 273 16.84 21.72 39.07
C ALA A 273 17.00 22.60 37.82
N ALA A 274 18.25 22.79 37.34
CA ALA A 274 18.54 23.57 36.15
C ALA A 274 18.18 22.84 34.84
N VAL A 275 18.42 21.52 34.77
CA VAL A 275 18.12 20.69 33.58
C VAL A 275 16.64 20.32 33.46
N THR A 276 15.85 20.42 34.55
CA THR A 276 14.42 20.08 34.56
C THR A 276 13.50 21.08 33.85
N ARG A 277 14.05 22.05 33.09
CA ARG A 277 13.27 22.84 32.13
C ARG A 277 13.48 22.32 30.71
N PRO A 278 12.95 21.14 30.34
CA PRO A 278 12.89 20.77 28.94
C PRO A 278 12.03 21.81 28.22
N LEU A 279 12.61 22.49 27.24
CA LEU A 279 11.83 23.26 26.28
C LEU A 279 10.91 22.28 25.55
N PRO A 280 9.58 22.39 25.64
CA PRO A 280 8.63 21.47 25.03
C PRO A 280 8.51 21.72 23.52
N VAL A 281 9.65 21.87 22.83
CA VAL A 281 9.72 22.16 21.41
C VAL A 281 10.15 20.89 20.69
N ASP A 282 9.19 20.14 20.18
CA ASP A 282 9.46 19.05 19.24
C ASP A 282 9.65 19.64 17.83
N ILE A 283 10.90 19.93 17.48
CA ILE A 283 11.26 20.46 16.16
C ILE A 283 10.93 19.45 15.05
N THR A 284 10.96 18.14 15.35
CA THR A 284 10.68 17.09 14.34
C THR A 284 9.22 17.04 13.95
N ALA A 285 8.32 17.38 14.89
CA ALA A 285 6.89 17.48 14.62
C ALA A 285 6.54 18.63 13.66
N LEU A 286 7.38 19.68 13.54
CA LEU A 286 7.09 20.85 12.71
C LEU A 286 7.03 20.54 11.21
N TRP A 287 7.75 19.52 10.75
CA TRP A 287 7.78 19.08 9.35
C TRP A 287 6.85 17.90 9.05
N ASP A 288 6.02 17.50 10.00
CA ASP A 288 5.06 16.40 9.87
C ASP A 288 3.62 16.94 9.86
N ALA A 289 2.88 16.68 8.78
CA ALA A 289 1.51 17.17 8.61
C ALA A 289 0.55 16.67 9.69
N ASP A 290 0.82 15.53 10.34
CA ASP A 290 -0.02 14.93 11.37
C ASP A 290 0.38 15.36 12.79
N ARG A 291 1.68 15.59 13.03
CA ARG A 291 2.22 15.94 14.35
C ARG A 291 2.43 17.44 14.56
N CYS A 292 2.47 18.24 13.49
CA CYS A 292 2.67 19.68 13.60
C CYS A 292 1.53 20.33 14.42
N PRO A 293 1.83 21.22 15.38
CA PRO A 293 0.81 21.96 16.10
C PRO A 293 -0.12 22.73 15.14
N ALA A 294 -1.43 22.69 15.39
CA ALA A 294 -2.42 23.27 14.47
C ALA A 294 -2.18 24.76 14.16
N ALA A 295 -1.68 25.52 15.14
CA ALA A 295 -1.32 26.93 14.98
C ALA A 295 -0.16 27.16 13.99
N LEU A 296 0.69 26.15 13.76
CA LEU A 296 1.85 26.23 12.89
C LEU A 296 1.62 25.60 11.51
N LEU A 297 0.50 24.90 11.30
CA LEU A 297 0.12 24.33 10.00
C LEU A 297 0.13 25.33 8.83
N PRO A 298 -0.32 26.60 8.99
CA PRO A 298 -0.26 27.57 7.88
C PRO A 298 1.17 27.86 7.42
N TRP A 299 2.14 27.86 8.34
CA TRP A 299 3.55 28.07 8.01
C TRP A 299 4.14 26.86 7.30
N LEU A 300 3.76 25.65 7.72
CA LEU A 300 4.15 24.43 7.02
C LEU A 300 3.53 24.37 5.61
N ALA A 301 2.27 24.74 5.47
CA ALA A 301 1.59 24.84 4.17
C ALA A 301 2.27 25.85 3.25
N TRP A 302 2.67 27.01 3.79
CA TRP A 302 3.44 28.02 3.07
C TRP A 302 4.81 27.49 2.63
N ALA A 303 5.54 26.82 3.53
CA ALA A 303 6.84 26.22 3.21
C ALA A 303 6.76 25.13 2.13
N LEU A 304 5.61 24.47 1.99
CA LEU A 304 5.32 23.47 0.96
C LEU A 304 4.65 24.04 -0.30
N SER A 305 4.56 25.38 -0.41
CA SER A 305 3.94 26.07 -1.54
C SER A 305 2.52 25.60 -1.84
N VAL A 306 1.69 25.45 -0.80
CA VAL A 306 0.26 25.14 -0.98
C VAL A 306 -0.44 26.36 -1.58
N ASP A 307 -1.00 26.20 -2.79
CA ASP A 307 -1.58 27.31 -3.57
C ASP A 307 -2.90 27.85 -3.00
N GLU A 308 -3.75 26.99 -2.44
CA GLU A 308 -5.04 27.36 -1.85
C GLU A 308 -5.09 26.98 -0.36
N TRP A 309 -5.28 27.99 0.48
CA TRP A 309 -5.38 27.82 1.93
C TRP A 309 -6.50 28.68 2.51
N LYS A 310 -7.49 28.05 3.17
CA LYS A 310 -8.59 28.77 3.81
C LYS A 310 -8.52 28.61 5.33
N ALA A 311 -8.50 29.75 6.03
CA ALA A 311 -8.38 29.79 7.49
C ALA A 311 -9.53 29.08 8.21
N TYR A 312 -10.72 29.05 7.60
CA TYR A 312 -11.93 28.44 8.17
C TYR A 312 -12.02 26.92 7.95
N TRP A 313 -11.11 26.30 7.19
CA TRP A 313 -11.14 24.85 6.97
C TRP A 313 -10.98 24.06 8.27
N PRO A 314 -11.70 22.94 8.44
CA PRO A 314 -11.44 21.98 9.51
C PRO A 314 -9.98 21.53 9.53
N GLU A 315 -9.45 21.24 10.73
CA GLU A 315 -8.05 20.85 10.88
C GLU A 315 -7.69 19.61 10.04
N ALA A 316 -8.58 18.62 9.98
CA ALA A 316 -8.39 17.42 9.17
C ALA A 316 -8.17 17.73 7.68
N GLU A 317 -8.92 18.69 7.13
CA GLU A 317 -8.83 19.11 5.73
C GLU A 317 -7.52 19.87 5.48
N LYS A 318 -7.15 20.78 6.39
CA LYS A 318 -5.85 21.48 6.37
C LYS A 318 -4.69 20.49 6.35
N ARG A 319 -4.69 19.49 7.24
CA ARG A 319 -3.65 18.45 7.31
C ARG A 319 -3.62 17.60 6.05
N ALA A 320 -4.78 17.23 5.51
CA ALA A 320 -4.87 16.49 4.25
C ALA A 320 -4.24 17.27 3.07
N ARG A 321 -4.50 18.58 2.99
CA ARG A 321 -3.92 19.45 1.96
C ARG A 321 -2.40 19.53 2.06
N VAL A 322 -1.87 19.71 3.27
CA VAL A 322 -0.42 19.71 3.53
C VAL A 322 0.21 18.37 3.15
N ARG A 323 -0.42 17.24 3.49
CA ARG A 323 0.09 15.89 3.18
C ARG A 323 0.17 15.65 1.67
N ALA A 324 -0.82 16.14 0.92
CA ALA A 324 -0.88 15.98 -0.53
C ALA A 324 0.05 16.95 -1.30
N ALA A 325 0.52 18.03 -0.67
CA ALA A 325 1.22 19.14 -1.32
C ALA A 325 2.39 18.68 -2.22
N ILE A 326 3.30 17.84 -1.71
CA ILE A 326 4.48 17.39 -2.47
C ILE A 326 4.07 16.57 -3.71
N ALA A 327 3.09 15.69 -3.57
CA ALA A 327 2.63 14.84 -4.67
C ALA A 327 1.98 15.67 -5.79
N ILE A 328 1.19 16.69 -5.40
CA ILE A 328 0.57 17.65 -6.33
C ILE A 328 1.64 18.47 -7.05
N GLN A 329 2.56 19.09 -6.30
CA GLN A 329 3.60 19.94 -6.89
C GLN A 329 4.51 19.18 -7.86
N ARG A 330 4.81 17.90 -7.60
CA ARG A 330 5.59 17.04 -8.51
C ARG A 330 4.92 16.77 -9.86
N ARG A 331 3.59 16.86 -9.93
CA ARG A 331 2.79 16.58 -11.14
C ARG A 331 2.24 17.84 -11.78
N LYS A 332 2.44 19.02 -11.17
CA LYS A 332 1.98 20.31 -11.70
C LYS A 332 2.55 20.52 -13.11
N GLY A 333 1.72 21.02 -14.03
CA GLY A 333 2.07 21.16 -15.44
C GLY A 333 1.94 19.88 -16.27
N THR A 334 1.53 18.75 -15.69
CA THR A 334 1.20 17.55 -16.46
C THR A 334 -0.29 17.50 -16.82
N TRP A 335 -0.63 16.74 -17.86
CA TRP A 335 -2.02 16.46 -18.24
C TRP A 335 -2.86 15.94 -17.06
N GLY A 336 -2.29 15.04 -16.25
CA GLY A 336 -2.95 14.49 -15.07
C GLY A 336 -3.35 15.55 -14.05
N SER A 337 -2.48 16.55 -13.81
CA SER A 337 -2.78 17.63 -12.86
C SER A 337 -3.95 18.52 -13.29
N VAL A 338 -4.13 18.76 -14.59
CA VAL A 338 -5.28 19.53 -15.10
C VAL A 338 -6.58 18.72 -14.96
N ARG A 339 -6.52 17.41 -15.19
CA ARG A 339 -7.67 16.51 -15.00
C ARG A 339 -8.09 16.41 -13.53
N ASP A 340 -7.12 16.28 -12.62
CA ASP A 340 -7.35 16.19 -11.17
C ASP A 340 -8.01 17.47 -10.64
N VAL A 341 -7.54 18.64 -11.10
CA VAL A 341 -8.16 19.94 -10.79
C VAL A 341 -9.63 19.96 -11.18
N VAL A 342 -9.97 19.57 -12.41
CA VAL A 342 -11.35 19.69 -12.89
C VAL A 342 -12.28 18.63 -12.27
N ALA A 343 -11.75 17.44 -11.99
CA ALA A 343 -12.47 16.41 -11.24
C ALA A 343 -12.84 16.88 -9.83
N ALA A 344 -11.99 17.70 -9.18
CA ALA A 344 -12.29 18.27 -7.86
C ALA A 344 -13.48 19.24 -7.88
N PHE A 345 -13.77 19.86 -9.03
CA PHE A 345 -14.96 20.69 -9.24
C PHE A 345 -16.19 19.86 -9.68
N GLY A 346 -16.12 18.52 -9.65
CA GLY A 346 -17.25 17.64 -10.00
C GLY A 346 -17.53 17.52 -11.50
N GLY A 347 -16.65 18.05 -12.36
CA GLY A 347 -16.79 17.97 -13.80
C GLY A 347 -15.93 16.87 -14.42
N SER A 348 -16.45 16.20 -15.44
CA SER A 348 -15.62 15.43 -16.37
C SER A 348 -15.08 16.37 -17.45
N ILE A 349 -13.75 16.51 -17.51
CA ILE A 349 -13.09 17.24 -18.60
C ILE A 349 -12.46 16.29 -19.61
N LEU A 350 -12.71 16.57 -20.87
CA LEU A 350 -12.04 15.96 -22.00
C LEU A 350 -11.03 16.97 -22.54
N ILE A 351 -9.75 16.64 -22.40
CA ILE A 351 -8.65 17.47 -22.91
C ILE A 351 -8.17 16.85 -24.22
N ARG A 352 -8.09 17.65 -25.29
CA ARG A 352 -7.51 17.28 -26.59
C ARG A 352 -6.32 18.15 -26.88
N GLU A 353 -5.15 17.55 -27.04
CA GLU A 353 -3.95 18.29 -27.42
C GLU A 353 -3.96 18.61 -28.92
N TRP A 354 -3.23 19.64 -29.34
CA TRP A 354 -3.22 20.11 -30.74
C TRP A 354 -2.89 19.01 -31.75
N TRP A 355 -2.05 18.02 -31.41
CA TRP A 355 -1.71 16.89 -32.29
C TRP A 355 -2.80 15.81 -32.36
N GLU A 356 -3.77 15.82 -31.44
CA GLU A 356 -4.92 14.90 -31.42
C GLU A 356 -6.13 15.47 -32.17
N MET A 357 -6.06 16.74 -32.58
CA MET A 357 -7.11 17.40 -33.37
C MET A 357 -6.99 17.04 -34.85
N GLN A 358 -8.13 17.01 -35.55
CA GLN A 358 -8.18 16.77 -36.99
C GLN A 358 -8.95 17.92 -37.68
N PRO A 359 -8.27 18.83 -38.40
CA PRO A 359 -6.80 18.93 -38.59
C PRO A 359 -6.04 19.32 -37.30
N PRO A 360 -4.73 19.06 -37.21
CA PRO A 360 -3.92 19.43 -36.04
C PRO A 360 -3.99 20.93 -35.75
N GLY A 361 -4.15 21.27 -34.47
CA GLY A 361 -4.18 22.66 -33.99
C GLY A 361 -2.80 23.33 -33.98
N ALA A 362 -2.74 24.57 -33.49
CA ALA A 362 -1.46 25.27 -33.34
C ALA A 362 -0.58 24.61 -32.26
N PRO A 363 0.74 24.47 -32.46
CA PRO A 363 1.63 23.92 -31.45
C PRO A 363 1.49 24.59 -30.08
N HIS A 364 1.55 23.78 -29.01
CA HIS A 364 1.35 24.21 -27.62
C HIS A 364 -0.06 24.73 -27.32
N THR A 365 -1.07 24.28 -28.06
CA THR A 365 -2.48 24.53 -27.73
C THR A 365 -3.21 23.25 -27.36
N PHE A 366 -4.20 23.35 -26.48
CA PHE A 366 -5.11 22.25 -26.18
C PHE A 366 -6.55 22.74 -26.01
N GLU A 367 -7.52 21.91 -26.34
CA GLU A 367 -8.93 22.16 -26.06
C GLU A 367 -9.31 21.43 -24.78
N ALA A 368 -9.98 22.13 -23.87
CA ALA A 368 -10.47 21.60 -22.61
C ALA A 368 -12.00 21.67 -22.63
N VAL A 369 -12.64 20.54 -22.96
CA VAL A 369 -14.09 20.41 -23.07
C VAL A 369 -14.65 19.87 -21.76
N MET A 370 -15.38 20.69 -21.01
CA MET A 370 -15.99 20.30 -19.75
C MET A 370 -17.50 20.10 -19.94
N THR A 371 -17.98 18.91 -19.60
CA THR A 371 -19.42 18.66 -19.49
C THR A 371 -19.80 18.77 -18.02
N ILE A 372 -20.58 19.79 -17.67
CA ILE A 372 -21.08 19.94 -16.31
C ILE A 372 -22.38 19.14 -16.23
N ALA A 373 -22.34 18.03 -15.50
CA ALA A 373 -23.56 17.33 -15.12
C ALA A 373 -24.27 18.19 -14.08
N ASN A 374 -25.54 18.55 -14.34
CA ASN A 374 -26.40 19.23 -13.39
C ASN A 374 -26.70 18.29 -12.20
N GLN A 375 -25.75 18.12 -11.28
CA GLN A 375 -26.02 17.44 -10.02
C GLN A 375 -26.73 18.43 -9.09
N GLY A 376 -28.05 18.30 -8.95
CA GLY A 376 -28.82 19.02 -7.93
C GLY A 376 -29.57 20.28 -8.37
N GLY A 377 -29.63 20.59 -9.67
CA GLY A 377 -30.46 21.70 -10.19
C GLY A 377 -29.87 23.11 -10.01
N GLU A 378 -28.65 23.23 -9.50
CA GLU A 378 -27.90 24.50 -9.57
C GLU A 378 -27.19 24.61 -10.92
N THR A 379 -27.59 25.60 -11.72
CA THR A 379 -26.90 25.96 -12.97
C THR A 379 -25.47 26.37 -12.65
N ALA A 380 -24.49 25.87 -13.42
CA ALA A 380 -23.10 26.33 -13.35
C ALA A 380 -23.04 27.87 -13.41
N THR A 381 -22.80 28.50 -12.26
CA THR A 381 -22.78 29.96 -12.15
C THR A 381 -21.54 30.49 -12.85
N ALA A 382 -21.57 31.68 -13.46
CA ALA A 382 -20.39 32.29 -14.11
C ALA A 382 -19.15 32.29 -13.21
N LYS A 383 -19.35 32.51 -11.91
CA LYS A 383 -18.31 32.41 -10.88
C LYS A 383 -17.62 31.04 -10.82
N PHE A 384 -18.38 29.95 -10.96
CA PHE A 384 -17.84 28.59 -10.95
C PHE A 384 -16.96 28.32 -12.19
N VAL A 385 -17.38 28.82 -13.36
CA VAL A 385 -16.58 28.75 -14.58
C VAL A 385 -15.29 29.55 -14.45
N ASP A 386 -15.34 30.75 -13.88
CA ASP A 386 -14.15 31.58 -13.62
C ASP A 386 -13.18 30.91 -12.63
N ASP A 387 -13.71 30.27 -11.58
CA ASP A 387 -12.91 29.55 -10.59
C ASP A 387 -12.19 28.34 -11.25
N VAL A 388 -12.86 27.59 -12.14
CA VAL A 388 -12.25 26.48 -12.91
C VAL A 388 -11.19 26.98 -13.90
N ILE A 389 -11.49 28.03 -14.67
CA ILE A 389 -10.54 28.63 -15.62
C ILE A 389 -9.30 29.14 -14.88
N GLY A 390 -9.50 29.77 -13.71
CA GLY A 390 -8.43 30.23 -12.84
C GLY A 390 -7.50 29.10 -12.40
N GLU A 391 -8.06 27.98 -11.99
CA GLU A 391 -7.28 26.84 -11.50
C GLU A 391 -6.52 26.10 -12.61
N ILE A 392 -7.15 25.92 -13.78
CA ILE A 392 -6.46 25.40 -14.98
C ILE A 392 -5.30 26.32 -15.37
N THR A 393 -5.50 27.65 -15.30
CA THR A 393 -4.47 28.63 -15.64
C THR A 393 -3.27 28.57 -14.70
N ARG A 394 -3.47 28.31 -13.40
CA ARG A 394 -2.39 28.15 -12.41
C ARG A 394 -1.64 26.82 -12.54
N THR A 395 -2.29 25.80 -13.12
CA THR A 395 -1.78 24.43 -13.16
C THR A 395 -1.14 24.06 -14.49
N LYS A 396 -1.62 24.63 -15.61
CA LYS A 396 -1.09 24.35 -16.95
C LYS A 396 0.38 24.78 -17.09
N PRO A 397 1.15 24.18 -18.01
CA PRO A 397 2.42 24.74 -18.45
C PRO A 397 2.26 26.19 -18.92
N VAL A 398 3.19 27.07 -18.53
CA VAL A 398 3.14 28.50 -18.89
C VAL A 398 3.05 28.67 -20.41
N ARG A 399 3.83 27.89 -21.16
CA ARG A 399 3.88 27.91 -22.64
C ARG A 399 2.65 27.38 -23.35
N SER A 400 1.76 26.66 -22.66
CA SER A 400 0.60 26.02 -23.28
C SER A 400 -0.61 26.94 -23.20
N HIS A 401 -1.35 27.11 -24.28
CA HIS A 401 -2.59 27.89 -24.32
C HIS A 401 -3.79 26.96 -24.45
N PHE A 402 -4.94 27.35 -23.92
CA PHE A 402 -6.13 26.51 -23.98
C PHE A 402 -7.38 27.25 -24.44
N THR A 403 -8.23 26.51 -25.13
CA THR A 403 -9.62 26.90 -25.39
C THR A 403 -10.50 26.11 -24.45
N PHE A 404 -11.31 26.80 -23.66
CA PHE A 404 -12.26 26.16 -22.74
C PHE A 404 -13.64 26.11 -23.38
N THR A 405 -14.18 24.90 -23.53
CA THR A 405 -15.49 24.66 -24.14
C THR A 405 -16.42 24.05 -23.09
N GLN A 406 -17.50 24.75 -22.74
CA GLN A 406 -18.51 24.24 -21.82
C GLN A 406 -19.63 23.52 -22.60
N GLY A 407 -19.78 22.22 -22.37
CA GLY A 407 -20.90 21.43 -22.89
C GLY A 407 -22.14 21.59 -22.00
N MET A 408 -23.26 22.01 -22.59
CA MET A 408 -24.57 22.05 -21.93
C MET A 408 -25.42 20.87 -22.41
N GLN A 409 -25.94 20.06 -21.49
CA GLN A 409 -26.92 19.02 -21.80
C GLN A 409 -28.27 19.43 -21.23
N ALA A 410 -29.24 19.72 -22.10
CA ALA A 410 -30.61 20.05 -21.73
C ALA A 410 -31.54 18.95 -22.25
N SER A 411 -32.30 18.33 -21.35
CA SER A 411 -33.40 17.43 -21.72
C SER A 411 -34.69 18.22 -21.78
N ALA A 412 -35.25 18.41 -22.99
CA ALA A 412 -36.56 19.01 -23.19
C ALA A 412 -37.61 17.91 -23.43
N GLY A 413 -38.75 17.97 -22.74
CA GLY A 413 -39.93 17.19 -23.11
C GLY A 413 -40.51 17.71 -24.42
N ILE A 414 -41.23 16.84 -25.16
CA ILE A 414 -41.87 17.18 -26.44
C ILE A 414 -42.74 18.44 -26.25
N GLY A 415 -42.34 19.55 -26.88
CA GLY A 415 -43.04 20.84 -26.83
C GLY A 415 -42.25 22.05 -26.31
N ALA A 416 -41.03 21.89 -25.79
CA ALA A 416 -40.21 23.03 -25.36
C ALA A 416 -39.21 23.48 -26.44
N LEU A 417 -39.21 24.79 -26.74
CA LEU A 417 -38.18 25.46 -27.55
C LEU A 417 -36.95 25.72 -26.68
N ALA A 418 -35.81 25.10 -27.02
CA ALA A 418 -34.52 25.40 -26.41
C ALA A 418 -33.76 26.43 -27.29
N GLY A 419 -33.44 27.59 -26.72
CA GLY A 419 -32.55 28.58 -27.33
C GLY A 419 -31.18 28.55 -26.65
N ALA A 420 -30.09 28.54 -27.44
CA ALA A 420 -28.73 28.66 -26.94
C ALA A 420 -28.08 29.94 -27.52
N HIS A 421 -27.40 30.70 -26.67
CA HIS A 421 -26.58 31.85 -27.09
C HIS A 421 -25.11 31.48 -26.91
N GLY A 422 -24.34 31.47 -28.00
CA GLY A 422 -22.90 31.28 -27.96
C GLY A 422 -22.18 32.57 -27.56
N THR A 423 -21.29 32.51 -26.58
CA THR A 423 -20.38 33.61 -26.22
C THR A 423 -18.94 33.12 -26.28
N THR A 424 -18.06 33.87 -26.94
CA THR A 424 -16.65 33.51 -27.12
C THR A 424 -15.78 34.52 -26.38
N PHE A 425 -15.07 34.08 -25.34
CA PHE A 425 -14.15 34.93 -24.59
C PHE A 425 -12.71 34.64 -25.01
N ARG A 426 -11.99 35.64 -25.52
CA ARG A 426 -10.56 35.56 -25.81
C ARG A 426 -9.81 36.59 -24.97
N ARG A 427 -9.00 36.13 -24.01
CA ARG A 427 -8.14 37.02 -23.23
C ARG A 427 -6.91 37.39 -24.06
N ILE A 428 -6.78 38.68 -24.39
CA ILE A 428 -5.59 39.22 -25.06
C ILE A 428 -4.63 39.70 -23.96
N GLN A 429 -3.43 39.12 -23.89
CA GLN A 429 -2.34 39.69 -23.09
C GLN A 429 -1.68 40.80 -23.93
N LEU A 430 -1.95 42.05 -23.57
CA LEU A 430 -1.15 43.18 -24.05
C LEU A 430 0.15 43.18 -23.24
N ILE A 431 1.27 42.86 -23.89
CA ILE A 431 2.60 43.14 -23.38
C ILE A 431 2.86 44.60 -23.74
N GLY A 432 2.92 45.48 -22.74
CA GLY A 432 3.40 46.85 -22.93
C GLY A 432 4.91 46.83 -23.18
N GLU A 433 5.35 47.59 -24.18
CA GLU A 433 6.76 47.82 -24.52
C GLU A 433 7.56 48.46 -23.38
#